data_AF-A0AAN6TWK4-F1
#
_entry.id   AF-A0AAN6TWK4-F1
#
_cell.length_a   1.000
_cell.length_b   1.000
_cell.length_c   1.000
_cell.angle_alpha   90.00
_cell.angle_beta   90.00
_cell.angle_gamma   90.00
#
_symmetry.space_group_name_H-M   'P 1'
#
loop_
_entity.id
_entity.type
_entity.pdbx_description
1 polymer ?
#
loop_
_entity_poly.entity_id
_entity_poly.type
_entity_poly.pdbx_seq_one_letter_code
_entity_poly.pdbx_strand_id
1 'polypeptide(L)'
;MISTPNLGPSTARPGVKMDTDPLTKAIDEKIMEYALLKNIGGISQEALFCLKRAGKGVWGSWSEYEEYISLLRRRETQGTHCDVGKIEMDMFFAEQDNSSDVRDSQWFDRLWNNEADGWIQYGSLTVPVTTHETITRVESGALESVFSKAANLEPCRS
;
A
#
# COMPACT_ATOMS: atom_id res chain seq x y z
N MET A 1 24.34 -14.32 -14.88
CA MET A 1 24.69 -13.06 -14.21
C MET A 1 23.42 -12.22 -14.17
N ILE A 2 22.79 -12.09 -13.01
CA ILE A 2 21.61 -11.24 -12.84
C ILE A 2 22.15 -9.86 -12.51
N SER A 3 22.01 -8.91 -13.44
CA SER A 3 22.38 -7.51 -13.19
C SER A 3 21.48 -6.95 -12.10
N THR A 4 22.08 -6.45 -11.03
CA THR A 4 21.40 -5.68 -10.00
C THR A 4 20.75 -4.46 -10.66
N PRO A 5 19.43 -4.23 -10.50
CA PRO A 5 18.81 -3.04 -11.04
C PRO A 5 19.47 -1.80 -10.44
N ASN A 6 19.87 -0.85 -11.29
CA ASN A 6 20.41 0.41 -10.82
C ASN A 6 19.24 1.26 -10.31
N LEU A 7 19.04 1.27 -8.99
CA LEU A 7 17.85 1.83 -8.30
C LEU A 7 17.74 3.37 -8.34
N GLY A 8 18.56 4.05 -9.16
CA GLY A 8 18.66 5.50 -9.11
C GLY A 8 19.09 5.99 -7.72
N PRO A 9 19.14 7.31 -7.49
CA PRO A 9 19.40 7.85 -6.16
C PRO A 9 18.25 7.50 -5.23
N SER A 10 18.60 7.19 -3.97
CA SER A 10 17.64 6.93 -2.89
C SER A 10 16.51 7.96 -2.87
N THR A 11 15.26 7.49 -2.78
CA THR A 11 14.09 8.36 -2.54
C THR A 11 14.01 8.83 -1.09
N ALA A 12 14.87 8.31 -0.20
CA ALA A 12 14.96 8.79 1.18
C ALA A 12 15.33 10.27 1.17
N ARG A 13 14.52 11.08 1.89
CA ARG A 13 14.79 12.52 1.98
C ARG A 13 16.13 12.77 2.68
N PRO A 14 16.84 13.87 2.34
CA PRO A 14 18.05 14.26 3.04
C PRO A 14 17.81 14.36 4.56
N GLY A 15 18.66 13.71 5.35
CA GLY A 15 18.58 13.72 6.82
C GLY A 15 17.90 12.51 7.47
N VAL A 16 17.33 11.60 6.68
CA VAL A 16 16.84 10.31 7.21
C VAL A 16 18.05 9.43 7.54
N LYS A 17 18.22 9.07 8.83
CA LYS A 17 19.19 8.05 9.23
C LYS A 17 18.62 6.69 8.84
N MET A 18 19.23 6.05 7.85
CA MET A 18 18.96 4.63 7.61
C MET A 18 19.46 3.82 8.80
N ASP A 19 18.66 2.84 9.21
CA ASP A 19 19.09 1.95 10.28
C ASP A 19 20.26 1.10 9.84
N THR A 20 21.19 0.89 10.77
CA THR A 20 22.40 0.10 10.52
C THR A 20 22.29 -1.31 11.08
N ASP A 21 21.22 -1.63 11.79
CA ASP A 21 21.01 -2.98 12.30
C ASP A 21 20.95 -4.01 11.15
N PRO A 22 21.74 -5.09 11.20
CA PRO A 22 21.81 -6.08 10.12
C PRO A 22 20.48 -6.77 9.81
N LEU A 23 19.62 -7.00 10.81
CA LEU A 23 18.33 -7.66 10.60
C LEU A 23 17.36 -6.70 9.91
N THR A 24 17.22 -5.46 10.41
CA THR A 24 16.38 -4.44 9.76
C THR A 24 16.79 -4.23 8.32
N LYS A 25 18.10 -4.10 8.07
CA LYS A 25 18.62 -3.96 6.70
C LYS A 25 18.29 -5.16 5.82
N ALA A 26 18.44 -6.37 6.32
CA ALA A 26 18.11 -7.59 5.56
C ALA A 26 16.60 -7.68 5.24
N ILE A 27 15.74 -7.23 6.16
CA ILE A 27 14.29 -7.16 5.95
C ILE A 27 13.96 -6.11 4.89
N ASP A 28 14.50 -4.90 5.00
CA ASP A 28 14.30 -3.83 4.02
C ASP A 28 14.77 -4.25 2.62
N GLU A 29 15.95 -4.88 2.52
CA GLU A 29 16.48 -5.44 1.28
C GLU A 29 15.54 -6.50 0.70
N LYS A 30 14.99 -7.39 1.53
CA LYS A 30 14.04 -8.41 1.08
C LYS A 30 12.71 -7.82 0.65
N ILE A 31 12.17 -6.84 1.38
CA ILE A 31 10.95 -6.13 0.99
C ILE A 31 11.15 -5.49 -0.38
N MET A 32 12.26 -4.79 -0.59
CA MET A 32 12.58 -4.16 -1.88
C MET A 32 12.83 -5.20 -2.98
N GLU A 33 13.56 -6.28 -2.70
CA GLU A 33 13.81 -7.36 -3.65
C GLU A 33 12.49 -8.00 -4.10
N TYR A 34 11.59 -8.33 -3.16
CA TYR A 34 10.27 -8.86 -3.47
C TYR A 34 9.40 -7.83 -4.19
N ALA A 35 9.49 -6.54 -3.84
CA ALA A 35 8.78 -5.47 -4.53
C ALA A 35 9.15 -5.38 -6.01
N LEU A 36 10.42 -5.55 -6.32
CA LEU A 36 10.96 -5.52 -7.67
C LEU A 36 10.70 -6.84 -8.42
N LEU A 37 10.83 -7.99 -7.76
CA LEU A 37 10.71 -9.31 -8.38
C LEU A 37 9.25 -9.74 -8.62
N LYS A 38 8.32 -9.39 -7.72
CA LYS A 38 6.93 -9.89 -7.77
C LYS A 38 5.97 -9.02 -8.58
N ASN A 39 6.49 -8.11 -9.42
CA ASN A 39 5.67 -7.18 -10.19
C ASN A 39 4.69 -6.44 -9.28
N ILE A 40 5.20 -5.78 -8.22
CA ILE A 40 4.38 -4.85 -7.44
C ILE A 40 4.20 -3.54 -8.22
N GLY A 41 3.60 -3.66 -9.41
CA GLY A 41 3.15 -2.53 -10.20
C GLY A 41 2.22 -1.63 -9.38
N GLY A 42 1.47 -2.20 -8.43
CA GLY A 42 0.54 -1.49 -7.55
C GLY A 42 1.17 -0.38 -6.71
N ILE A 43 2.27 -0.62 -5.99
CA ILE A 43 2.87 0.39 -5.09
C ILE A 43 3.42 1.57 -5.89
N SER A 44 4.10 1.30 -7.01
CA SER A 44 4.60 2.37 -7.87
C SER A 44 3.45 3.09 -8.59
N GLN A 45 2.40 2.37 -9.01
CA GLN A 45 1.27 2.97 -9.71
C GLN A 45 0.36 3.80 -8.80
N GLU A 46 0.12 3.37 -7.55
CA GLU A 46 -0.63 4.13 -6.56
C GLU A 46 0.10 5.42 -6.19
N ALA A 47 1.41 5.35 -5.91
CA ALA A 47 2.19 6.56 -5.65
C ALA A 47 2.24 7.49 -6.88
N LEU A 48 2.40 6.95 -8.09
CA LEU A 48 2.35 7.75 -9.32
C LEU A 48 0.96 8.35 -9.56
N PHE A 49 -0.10 7.62 -9.22
CA PHE A 49 -1.48 8.03 -9.34
C PHE A 49 -1.82 9.14 -8.35
N CYS A 50 -1.56 8.95 -7.06
CA CYS A 50 -1.76 9.94 -6.00
C CYS A 50 -0.95 11.21 -6.25
N LEU A 51 0.28 11.09 -6.75
CA LEU A 51 1.12 12.25 -7.10
C LEU A 51 0.80 12.84 -8.48
N LYS A 52 -0.18 12.27 -9.21
CA LYS A 52 -0.53 12.59 -10.61
C LYS A 52 0.71 12.74 -11.50
N ARG A 53 1.75 11.92 -11.28
CA ARG A 53 3.10 12.03 -11.87
C ARG A 53 3.24 11.48 -13.29
N ALA A 54 2.15 11.47 -14.07
CA ALA A 54 2.18 11.10 -15.48
C ALA A 54 1.60 12.22 -16.36
N GLY A 55 1.90 12.15 -17.67
CA GLY A 55 1.38 13.12 -18.63
C GLY A 55 -0.16 13.19 -18.65
N LYS A 56 -0.70 14.33 -19.09
CA LYS A 56 -2.16 14.49 -19.26
C LYS A 56 -2.72 13.35 -20.12
N GLY A 57 -3.79 12.72 -19.66
CA GLY A 57 -4.48 11.63 -20.36
C GLY A 57 -3.97 10.22 -20.04
N VAL A 58 -2.87 10.05 -19.31
CA VAL A 58 -2.36 8.72 -18.93
C VAL A 58 -3.32 7.98 -17.98
N TRP A 59 -3.95 8.72 -17.06
CA TRP A 59 -4.82 8.13 -16.04
C TRP A 59 -6.25 7.89 -16.52
N GLY A 60 -6.62 8.35 -17.73
CA GLY A 60 -7.98 8.18 -18.27
C GLY A 60 -9.07 8.64 -17.30
N SER A 61 -10.14 7.85 -17.16
CA SER A 61 -11.23 8.05 -16.20
C SER A 61 -10.88 7.64 -14.77
N TRP A 62 -9.60 7.45 -14.46
CA TRP A 62 -9.16 7.14 -13.09
C TRP A 62 -8.50 8.37 -12.49
N SER A 63 -8.43 9.52 -13.17
CA SER A 63 -7.72 10.72 -12.68
C SER A 63 -8.22 11.24 -11.34
N GLU A 64 -9.44 10.86 -10.93
CA GLU A 64 -10.02 11.14 -9.63
C GLU A 64 -10.31 9.81 -8.89
N TYR A 65 -10.08 9.80 -7.58
CA TYR A 65 -10.03 8.58 -6.78
C TYR A 65 -11.42 7.94 -6.60
N GLU A 66 -12.47 8.76 -6.57
CA GLU A 66 -13.88 8.35 -6.51
C GLU A 66 -14.27 7.50 -7.75
N GLU A 67 -13.77 7.89 -8.92
CA GLU A 67 -14.01 7.13 -10.17
C GLU A 67 -13.27 5.78 -10.14
N TYR A 68 -12.08 5.73 -9.53
CA TYR A 68 -11.34 4.49 -9.32
C TYR A 68 -12.11 3.51 -8.41
N ILE A 69 -12.66 3.99 -7.28
CA ILE A 69 -13.45 3.16 -6.36
C ILE A 69 -14.65 2.54 -7.08
N SER A 70 -15.36 3.32 -7.89
CA SER A 70 -16.50 2.85 -8.68
C SER A 70 -16.12 1.73 -9.67
N LEU A 71 -14.92 1.80 -10.25
CA LEU A 71 -14.42 0.81 -11.19
C LEU A 71 -13.89 -0.44 -10.51
N LEU A 72 -13.25 -0.29 -9.35
CA LEU A 72 -12.87 -1.40 -8.50
C LEU A 72 -14.12 -2.20 -8.11
N ARG A 73 -15.19 -1.54 -7.66
CA ARG A 73 -16.48 -2.18 -7.36
C ARG A 73 -16.98 -3.00 -8.55
N ARG A 74 -17.01 -2.39 -9.74
CA ARG A 74 -17.48 -3.06 -10.96
C ARG A 74 -16.63 -4.29 -11.31
N ARG A 75 -15.31 -4.19 -11.20
CA ARG A 75 -14.39 -5.30 -11.49
C ARG A 75 -14.62 -6.46 -10.52
N GLU A 76 -14.67 -6.16 -9.23
CA GLU A 76 -14.76 -7.16 -8.17
C GLU A 76 -16.14 -7.86 -8.19
N THR A 77 -17.20 -7.12 -8.52
CA THR A 77 -18.55 -7.68 -8.73
C THR A 77 -18.74 -8.48 -10.02
N GLN A 78 -17.91 -8.23 -11.04
CA GLN A 78 -17.95 -8.97 -12.31
C GLN A 78 -16.96 -10.15 -12.36
N GLY A 79 -16.01 -10.19 -11.44
CA GLY A 79 -15.03 -11.26 -11.34
C GLY A 79 -15.65 -12.57 -10.86
N THR A 80 -15.13 -13.70 -11.35
CA THR A 80 -15.45 -15.04 -10.86
C THR A 80 -14.69 -15.35 -9.57
N HIS A 81 -14.68 -14.43 -8.60
CA HIS A 81 -14.08 -14.68 -7.30
C HIS A 81 -14.96 -15.68 -6.53
N CYS A 82 -14.31 -16.68 -5.92
CA CYS A 82 -14.97 -17.85 -5.35
C CYS A 82 -15.85 -17.53 -4.13
N ASP A 83 -15.70 -16.32 -3.58
CA ASP A 83 -16.56 -15.74 -2.58
C ASP A 83 -16.97 -14.34 -3.03
N VAL A 84 -18.28 -14.10 -3.17
CA VAL A 84 -18.88 -12.77 -3.38
C VAL A 84 -18.94 -12.01 -2.04
N GLY A 85 -17.88 -12.15 -1.24
CA GLY A 85 -17.74 -11.52 0.07
C GLY A 85 -17.34 -10.05 -0.05
N LYS A 86 -17.50 -9.30 1.04
CA LYS A 86 -16.96 -7.95 1.12
C LYS A 86 -15.44 -8.01 1.07
N ILE A 87 -14.81 -7.09 0.35
CA ILE A 87 -13.36 -6.95 0.38
C ILE A 87 -12.96 -6.41 1.75
N GLU A 88 -12.05 -7.05 2.44
CA GLU A 88 -11.45 -6.49 3.65
C GLU A 88 -10.26 -5.62 3.26
N MET A 89 -10.23 -4.37 3.74
CA MET A 89 -9.14 -3.43 3.52
C MET A 89 -8.64 -2.92 4.86
N ASP A 90 -7.38 -3.23 5.19
CA ASP A 90 -6.68 -2.65 6.32
C ASP A 90 -5.67 -1.61 5.84
N MET A 91 -5.76 -0.41 6.39
CA MET A 91 -4.86 0.69 6.10
C MET A 91 -4.01 1.06 7.32
N PHE A 92 -2.70 1.14 7.14
CA PHE A 92 -1.76 1.50 8.20
C PHE A 92 -1.13 2.85 7.89
N PHE A 93 -1.26 3.81 8.82
CA PHE A 93 -0.63 5.12 8.74
C PHE A 93 0.52 5.22 9.72
N ALA A 94 1.60 5.92 9.34
CA ALA A 94 2.67 6.22 10.29
C ALA A 94 2.29 7.44 11.13
N GLU A 95 2.60 7.42 12.44
CA GLU A 95 2.33 8.57 13.32
C GLU A 95 3.07 9.84 12.87
N GLN A 96 4.31 9.67 12.40
CA GLN A 96 5.21 10.75 11.99
C GLN A 96 5.60 10.57 10.53
N ASP A 97 4.61 10.61 9.64
CA ASP A 97 4.86 10.60 8.19
C ASP A 97 5.18 12.03 7.69
N ASN A 98 6.36 12.21 7.10
CA ASN A 98 6.77 13.49 6.49
C ASN A 98 6.42 13.59 5.00
N SER A 99 5.89 12.50 4.44
CA SER A 99 5.43 12.34 3.06
C SER A 99 3.92 12.48 2.91
N SER A 100 3.14 12.29 3.98
CA SER A 100 1.69 12.54 4.06
C SER A 100 1.33 13.18 5.40
N ASP A 101 0.38 14.12 5.42
CA ASP A 101 -0.09 14.76 6.66
C ASP A 101 -1.38 14.10 7.20
N VAL A 102 -1.72 14.35 8.46
CA VAL A 102 -2.93 13.81 9.12
C VAL A 102 -4.24 14.09 8.36
N ARG A 103 -4.30 15.17 7.59
CA ARG A 103 -5.42 15.51 6.71
C ARG A 103 -5.54 14.54 5.54
N ASP A 104 -4.42 14.01 5.06
CA ASP A 104 -4.38 13.02 3.98
C ASP A 104 -4.94 11.68 4.49
N SER A 105 -4.53 11.22 5.67
CA SER A 105 -5.08 10.00 6.28
C SER A 105 -6.56 10.13 6.60
N GLN A 106 -6.99 11.27 7.17
CA GLN A 106 -8.40 11.56 7.40
C GLN A 106 -9.22 11.66 6.11
N TRP A 107 -8.62 12.16 5.02
CA TRP A 107 -9.29 12.19 3.73
C TRP A 107 -9.48 10.77 3.18
N PHE A 108 -8.44 9.93 3.23
CA PHE A 108 -8.51 8.52 2.86
C PHE A 108 -9.58 7.77 3.68
N ASP A 109 -9.59 7.95 5.00
CA ASP A 109 -10.59 7.33 5.88
C ASP A 109 -12.00 7.75 5.48
N ARG A 110 -12.26 9.05 5.26
CA ARG A 110 -13.60 9.51 4.84
C ARG A 110 -13.99 8.93 3.48
N LEU A 111 -13.05 8.93 2.53
CA LEU A 111 -13.30 8.47 1.18
C LEU A 111 -13.70 6.99 1.17
N TRP A 112 -12.91 6.12 1.79
CA TRP A 112 -13.23 4.69 1.81
C TRP A 112 -14.44 4.36 2.69
N ASN A 113 -14.67 5.06 3.80
CA ASN A 113 -15.89 4.85 4.60
C ASN A 113 -17.17 5.29 3.87
N ASN A 114 -17.11 6.35 3.06
CA ASN A 114 -18.29 6.89 2.38
C ASN A 114 -18.55 6.20 1.03
N GLU A 115 -17.52 6.00 0.22
CA GLU A 115 -17.65 5.52 -1.16
C GLU A 115 -17.70 3.99 -1.27
N ALA A 116 -17.21 3.28 -0.25
CA ALA A 116 -17.18 1.82 -0.30
C ALA A 116 -18.52 1.13 0.03
N ASP A 117 -19.60 1.89 0.26
CA ASP A 117 -21.02 1.49 0.22
C ASP A 117 -21.30 0.03 0.68
N GLY A 118 -20.68 -0.36 1.79
CA GLY A 118 -20.79 -1.69 2.38
C GLY A 118 -20.21 -2.88 1.60
N TRP A 119 -19.59 -2.71 0.42
CA TRP A 119 -18.91 -3.78 -0.33
C TRP A 119 -17.43 -3.94 0.03
N ILE A 120 -16.84 -2.95 0.70
CA ILE A 120 -15.56 -3.08 1.41
C ILE A 120 -15.80 -2.95 2.91
N GLN A 121 -15.18 -3.83 3.68
CA GLN A 121 -14.97 -3.67 5.11
C GLN A 121 -13.63 -2.94 5.31
N TYR A 122 -13.71 -1.64 5.54
CA TYR A 122 -12.54 -0.78 5.74
C TYR A 122 -12.19 -0.67 7.23
N GLY A 123 -10.90 -0.84 7.54
CA GLY A 123 -10.31 -0.54 8.84
C GLY A 123 -9.00 0.21 8.66
N SER A 124 -8.70 1.13 9.56
CA SER A 124 -7.42 1.84 9.56
C SER A 124 -6.81 1.95 10.96
N LEU A 125 -5.48 2.04 11.00
CA LEU A 125 -4.70 2.16 12.23
C LEU A 125 -3.52 3.09 12.02
N THR A 126 -3.39 4.11 12.86
CA THR A 126 -2.14 4.88 12.97
C THR A 126 -1.18 4.15 13.91
N VAL A 127 -0.02 3.77 13.42
CA VAL A 127 0.99 3.00 14.15
C VAL A 127 1.89 3.97 14.95
N PRO A 128 1.89 3.93 16.29
CA PRO A 128 2.64 4.87 17.11
C PRO A 128 4.16 4.79 16.89
N VAL A 129 4.88 5.90 17.07
CA VAL A 129 6.35 5.94 17.04
C VAL A 129 6.94 5.45 15.71
N THR A 130 6.15 5.49 14.63
CA THR A 130 6.61 5.14 13.28
C THR A 130 6.66 6.35 12.38
N THR A 131 7.50 6.23 11.35
CA THR A 131 7.66 7.17 10.24
C THR A 131 7.37 6.43 8.94
N HIS A 132 7.34 7.18 7.82
CA HIS A 132 7.19 6.62 6.48
C HIS A 132 8.17 5.45 6.22
N GLU A 133 9.40 5.57 6.70
CA GLU A 133 10.46 4.59 6.50
C GLU A 133 10.49 3.48 7.54
N THR A 134 9.76 3.61 8.66
CA THR A 134 9.83 2.64 9.77
C THR A 134 8.55 1.85 10.00
N ILE A 135 7.45 2.20 9.34
CA ILE A 135 6.17 1.52 9.52
C ILE A 135 6.20 0.05 9.05
N THR A 136 7.05 -0.33 8.11
CA THR A 136 7.17 -1.72 7.63
C THR A 136 8.12 -2.57 8.48
N ARG A 137 8.71 -2.03 9.55
CA ARG A 137 9.63 -2.79 10.39
C ARG A 137 8.88 -3.79 11.27
N VAL A 138 9.58 -4.84 11.73
CA VAL A 138 8.98 -5.88 12.56
C VAL A 138 8.42 -5.31 13.85
N GLU A 139 9.14 -4.35 14.45
CA GLU A 139 8.78 -3.74 15.73
C GLU A 139 7.48 -2.91 15.64
N SER A 140 7.06 -2.51 14.45
CA SER A 140 5.80 -1.79 14.24
C SER A 140 4.57 -2.70 14.39
N GLY A 141 4.74 -4.01 14.18
CA GLY A 141 3.65 -4.99 14.12
C GLY A 141 2.76 -4.89 12.87
N ALA A 142 2.95 -3.90 11.99
CA ALA A 142 2.08 -3.70 10.82
C ALA A 142 2.20 -4.86 9.82
N LEU A 143 3.43 -5.27 9.47
CA LEU A 143 3.63 -6.41 8.57
C LEU A 143 3.21 -7.74 9.21
N GLU A 144 3.40 -7.91 10.52
CA GLU A 144 2.92 -9.08 11.25
C GLU A 144 1.40 -9.21 11.14
N SER A 145 0.67 -8.10 11.29
CA SER A 145 -0.78 -8.07 11.09
C SER A 145 -1.17 -8.51 9.68
N VAL A 146 -0.52 -7.95 8.65
CA VAL A 146 -0.76 -8.30 7.24
C VAL A 146 -0.50 -9.79 6.98
N PHE A 147 0.66 -10.31 7.38
CA PHE A 147 1.01 -11.71 7.14
C PHE A 147 0.14 -12.67 7.94
N SER A 148 -0.24 -12.32 9.16
CA SER A 148 -1.16 -13.13 9.97
C SER A 148 -2.53 -13.23 9.32
N LYS A 149 -3.08 -12.12 8.79
CA LYS A 149 -4.34 -12.15 8.05
C LYS A 149 -4.21 -12.97 6.77
N ALA A 150 -3.15 -12.74 5.98
CA ALA A 150 -2.92 -13.46 4.74
C ALA A 150 -2.76 -14.98 4.95
N ALA A 151 -2.11 -15.42 6.02
CA ALA A 151 -1.95 -16.83 6.37
C ALA A 151 -3.28 -17.51 6.74
N ASN A 152 -4.28 -16.73 7.17
CA ASN A 152 -5.62 -17.21 7.52
C ASN A 152 -6.63 -17.07 6.36
N LEU A 153 -6.19 -16.58 5.18
CA LEU A 153 -7.04 -16.58 4.00
C LEU A 153 -7.14 -18.00 3.45
N GLU A 154 -8.34 -18.56 3.47
CA GLU A 154 -8.61 -19.86 2.85
C GLU A 154 -8.38 -19.77 1.33
N PRO A 155 -7.57 -20.66 0.74
CA PRO A 155 -7.39 -20.66 -0.70
C PRO A 155 -8.71 -21.01 -1.39
N CYS A 156 -9.05 -20.25 -2.43
CA CYS A 156 -10.12 -20.56 -3.38
C CYS A 156 -10.03 -22.05 -3.77
N ARG A 157 -10.98 -22.87 -3.29
CA ARG A 157 -11.10 -24.26 -3.75
C ARG A 157 -11.78 -24.24 -5.11
N SER A 158 -11.01 -24.58 -6.14
CA SER A 158 -11.47 -24.81 -7.52
C SER A 158 -12.35 -26.05 -7.63
#